data_AF-A0A2G9SH02-F1
#
_entry.id   AF-A0A2G9SH02-F1
#
_cell.length_a   1.000
_cell.length_b   1.000
_cell.length_c   1.000
_cell.angle_alpha   90.00
_cell.angle_beta   90.00
_cell.angle_gamma   90.00
#
_symmetry.space_group_name_H-M   'P 1'
#
loop_
_entity.id
_entity.type
_entity.pdbx_description
1 polymer ?
#
loop_
_entity_poly.entity_id
_entity_poly.type
_entity_poly.pdbx_seq_one_letter_code
_entity_poly.pdbx_strand_id
1 'polypeptide(L)'
;MINSTMKTKEVIEQLLHKFMIENSSNEFALYIIHASGEKKKLKDTDLPLWERLLQGPSGSIARMFLMDREAEEISCDVAQYIKFNLPLLEKILQRLNEEEEREIQRTVDNYKDSLACWKL
;
A
#
# COMPACT_ATOMS: atom_id res chain seq x y z
N MET A 1 21.30 3.78 -21.56
CA MET A 1 21.47 2.50 -20.85
C MET A 1 21.25 2.79 -19.38
N ILE A 2 20.41 1.99 -18.70
CA ILE A 2 20.06 2.21 -17.29
C ILE A 2 21.22 1.78 -16.39
N ASN A 3 21.55 2.55 -15.34
CA ASN A 3 22.61 2.25 -14.37
C ASN A 3 22.17 2.50 -12.91
N SER A 4 23.05 2.21 -11.95
CA SER A 4 22.75 2.22 -10.51
C SER A 4 22.57 3.61 -9.89
N THR A 5 22.99 4.68 -10.56
CA THR A 5 22.90 6.07 -10.03
C THR A 5 21.75 6.86 -10.65
N MET A 6 21.05 6.29 -11.64
CA MET A 6 19.91 6.94 -12.27
C MET A 6 18.70 6.97 -11.34
N LYS A 7 18.04 8.12 -11.30
CA LYS A 7 16.78 8.32 -10.58
C LYS A 7 15.60 7.77 -11.36
N THR A 8 14.50 7.51 -10.65
CA THR A 8 13.23 7.02 -11.21
C THR A 8 12.78 7.80 -12.44
N LYS A 9 12.82 9.14 -12.39
CA LYS A 9 12.40 9.99 -13.52
C LYS A 9 13.25 9.74 -14.77
N GLU A 10 14.57 9.67 -14.63
CA GLU A 10 15.50 9.43 -15.74
C GLU A 10 15.31 8.02 -16.32
N VAL A 11 15.01 7.04 -15.47
CA VAL A 11 14.69 5.68 -15.91
C VAL A 11 13.39 5.65 -16.72
N ILE A 12 12.35 6.34 -16.27
CA ILE A 12 11.08 6.47 -17.00
C ILE A 12 11.34 7.08 -18.39
N GLU A 13 12.05 8.21 -18.46
CA GLU A 13 12.37 8.88 -19.73
C GLU A 13 13.12 7.95 -20.70
N GLN A 14 14.12 7.20 -20.20
CA GLN A 14 14.83 6.22 -21.04
C GLN A 14 13.93 5.07 -21.52
N LEU A 15 13.00 4.61 -20.69
CA LEU A 15 12.05 3.56 -21.08
C LEU A 15 11.09 4.07 -22.15
N LEU A 16 10.49 5.25 -21.97
CA LEU A 16 9.58 5.84 -22.95
C LEU A 16 10.27 6.07 -24.29
N HIS A 17 11.49 6.62 -24.28
CA HIS A 17 12.29 6.78 -25.49
C HIS A 17 12.59 5.44 -26.17
N LYS A 18 13.00 4.41 -25.41
CA LYS A 18 13.32 3.08 -25.94
C LYS A 18 12.11 2.43 -26.64
N PHE A 19 10.91 2.67 -26.14
CA PHE A 19 9.66 2.11 -26.67
C PHE A 19 8.89 3.08 -27.56
N MET A 20 9.48 4.24 -27.91
CA MET A 20 8.88 5.26 -28.78
C MET A 20 7.50 5.74 -28.30
N ILE A 21 7.34 5.91 -26.99
CA ILE A 21 6.12 6.46 -26.39
C ILE A 21 6.22 7.98 -26.41
N GLU A 22 5.25 8.65 -27.04
CA GLU A 22 5.25 10.10 -27.24
C GLU A 22 4.63 10.89 -26.06
N ASN A 23 3.88 10.21 -25.19
CA ASN A 23 3.28 10.78 -23.99
C ASN A 23 4.33 11.35 -23.03
N SER A 24 3.91 12.30 -22.19
CA SER A 24 4.80 12.92 -21.21
C SER A 24 5.25 11.92 -20.17
N SER A 25 6.54 11.97 -19.76
CA SER A 25 7.05 11.15 -18.65
C SER A 25 6.32 11.43 -17.32
N ASN A 26 5.67 12.60 -17.20
CA ASN A 26 4.85 12.95 -16.05
C ASN A 26 3.50 12.19 -16.04
N GLU A 27 3.07 11.57 -17.13
CA GLU A 27 1.87 10.72 -17.15
C GLU A 27 2.14 9.34 -16.54
N PHE A 28 3.42 8.99 -16.33
CA PHE A 28 3.82 7.68 -15.83
C PHE A 28 4.53 7.74 -14.47
N ALA A 29 4.52 6.61 -13.78
CA ALA A 29 5.35 6.34 -12.62
C ALA A 29 5.82 4.88 -12.61
N LEU A 30 6.91 4.62 -11.89
CA LEU A 30 7.35 3.25 -11.60
C LEU A 30 6.72 2.77 -10.30
N TYR A 31 6.15 1.57 -10.34
CA TYR A 31 5.56 0.89 -9.19
C TYR A 31 6.27 -0.42 -8.92
N ILE A 32 6.44 -0.75 -7.65
CA ILE A 32 6.84 -2.08 -7.19
C ILE A 32 5.58 -2.80 -6.72
N ILE A 33 5.31 -3.97 -7.31
CA ILE A 33 4.22 -4.86 -6.89
C ILE A 33 4.83 -6.09 -6.24
N HIS A 34 4.45 -6.33 -4.98
CA HIS A 34 4.90 -7.46 -4.18
C HIS A 34 3.92 -8.64 -4.26
N ALA A 35 4.39 -9.85 -3.96
CA ALA A 35 3.57 -11.06 -3.88
C ALA A 35 2.46 -11.00 -2.82
N SER A 36 2.61 -10.11 -1.83
CA SER A 36 1.58 -9.79 -0.84
C SER A 36 0.35 -9.14 -1.49
N GLY A 37 0.53 -8.41 -2.58
CA GLY A 37 -0.47 -7.51 -3.16
C GLY A 37 -0.15 -6.03 -2.91
N GLU A 38 0.87 -5.72 -2.11
CA GLU A 38 1.34 -4.34 -1.91
C GLU A 38 1.79 -3.76 -3.25
N LYS A 39 1.33 -2.53 -3.53
CA LYS A 39 1.71 -1.77 -4.72
C LYS A 39 2.16 -0.39 -4.28
N LYS A 40 3.47 -0.18 -4.38
CA LYS A 40 4.15 1.03 -3.92
C LYS A 40 4.68 1.82 -5.10
N LYS A 41 4.39 3.11 -5.15
CA LYS A 41 4.94 4.05 -6.13
C LYS A 41 6.36 4.47 -5.72
N LEU A 42 7.29 4.47 -6.68
CA LEU A 42 8.60 5.07 -6.47
C LEU A 42 8.54 6.58 -6.67
N LYS A 43 9.25 7.32 -5.80
CA LYS A 43 9.40 8.76 -5.96
C LYS A 43 10.31 9.03 -7.15
N ASP A 44 10.11 10.19 -7.78
CA ASP A 44 10.92 10.63 -8.92
C ASP A 44 12.43 10.67 -8.60
N THR A 45 12.79 10.83 -7.31
CA THR A 45 14.16 10.90 -6.80
C THR A 45 14.77 9.56 -6.35
N ASP A 46 13.97 8.50 -6.22
CA ASP A 46 14.47 7.19 -5.79
C ASP A 46 15.38 6.57 -6.85
N LEU A 47 16.14 5.54 -6.48
CA LEU A 47 17.06 4.83 -7.36
C LEU A 47 16.48 3.44 -7.70
N PRO A 48 15.85 3.22 -8.87
CA PRO A 48 15.13 2.00 -9.20
C PRO A 48 15.93 0.70 -9.03
N LEU A 49 17.22 0.71 -9.40
CA LEU A 49 18.07 -0.48 -9.26
C LEU A 49 18.46 -0.76 -7.79
N TRP A 50 18.58 0.29 -6.97
CA TRP A 50 18.77 0.14 -5.52
C TRP A 50 17.54 -0.47 -4.88
N GLU A 51 16.36 0.05 -5.21
CA GLU A 51 15.08 -0.50 -4.74
C GLU A 51 14.93 -1.97 -5.16
N ARG A 52 15.28 -2.32 -6.40
CA ARG A 52 15.25 -3.70 -6.87
C ARG A 52 16.21 -4.61 -6.09
N LEU A 53 17.41 -4.12 -5.77
CA LEU A 53 18.41 -4.87 -5.02
C LEU A 53 17.88 -5.27 -3.63
N LEU A 54 17.20 -4.34 -2.94
CA LEU A 54 16.60 -4.60 -1.62
C LEU A 54 15.52 -5.71 -1.67
N GLN A 55 14.80 -5.82 -2.77
CA GLN A 55 13.78 -6.87 -2.97
C GLN A 55 14.35 -8.23 -3.39
N GLY A 56 15.63 -8.29 -3.73
CA GLY A 56 16.27 -9.47 -4.30
C GLY A 56 15.90 -9.75 -5.76
N PRO A 57 16.46 -10.80 -6.37
CA PRO A 57 16.36 -11.04 -7.82
C PRO A 57 15.06 -11.72 -8.26
N SER A 58 14.30 -12.33 -7.34
CA SER A 58 13.13 -13.12 -7.72
C SER A 58 11.99 -12.24 -8.22
N GLY A 59 11.49 -12.54 -9.41
CA GLY A 59 10.28 -11.92 -9.95
C GLY A 59 8.98 -12.44 -9.31
N SER A 60 9.04 -13.54 -8.56
CA SER A 60 7.88 -14.03 -7.80
C SER A 60 7.65 -13.25 -6.51
N ILE A 61 8.68 -12.56 -5.99
CA ILE A 61 8.61 -11.78 -4.74
C ILE A 61 8.16 -10.36 -5.02
N ALA A 62 8.83 -9.67 -5.94
CA ALA A 62 8.53 -8.30 -6.32
C ALA A 62 8.83 -8.06 -7.79
N ARG A 63 8.02 -7.22 -8.45
CA ARG A 63 8.17 -6.82 -9.85
C ARG A 63 8.00 -5.33 -9.98
N MET A 64 8.74 -4.73 -10.92
CA MET A 64 8.62 -3.32 -11.26
C MET A 64 7.80 -3.15 -12.53
N PHE A 65 6.89 -2.19 -12.51
CA PHE A 65 6.02 -1.85 -13.65
C PHE A 65 6.04 -0.36 -13.90
N LEU A 66 6.02 0.01 -15.18
CA LEU A 66 5.70 1.36 -15.62
C LEU A 66 4.18 1.42 -15.79
N MET A 67 3.52 2.34 -15.08
CA MET A 67 2.06 2.48 -15.07
C MET A 67 1.69 3.95 -15.09
N ASP A 68 0.40 4.26 -15.30
CA ASP A 68 -0.14 5.61 -15.17
C ASP A 68 0.19 6.18 -13.79
N ARG A 69 0.55 7.47 -13.73
CA ARG A 69 0.99 8.15 -12.51
C ARG A 69 -0.07 8.16 -11.41
N GLU A 70 -1.34 8.11 -11.78
CA GLU A 70 -2.48 8.14 -10.86
C GLU A 70 -2.99 6.73 -10.49
N ALA A 71 -2.21 5.67 -10.78
CA ALA A 71 -2.59 4.32 -10.38
C ALA A 71 -2.60 4.18 -8.84
N GLU A 72 -3.73 3.69 -8.32
CA GLU A 72 -4.05 3.55 -6.88
C GLU A 72 -2.97 2.81 -6.09
N GLU A 73 -2.38 3.36 -5.03
CA GLU A 73 -1.42 2.62 -4.22
C GLU A 73 -2.10 1.64 -3.26
N ILE A 74 -1.40 0.56 -2.93
CA ILE A 74 -1.90 -0.43 -1.98
C ILE A 74 -0.83 -0.59 -0.92
N SER A 75 -1.15 -0.18 0.31
CA SER A 75 -0.25 -0.33 1.45
C SER A 75 -0.09 -1.80 1.85
N CYS A 76 1.01 -2.12 2.52
CA CYS A 76 1.26 -3.45 3.06
C CYS A 76 0.10 -3.93 3.98
N ASP A 77 -0.43 -3.04 4.82
CA ASP A 77 -1.52 -3.36 5.75
C ASP A 77 -2.83 -3.70 5.05
N VAL A 78 -3.10 -3.08 3.90
CA VAL A 78 -4.29 -3.38 3.09
C VAL A 78 -4.08 -4.64 2.24
N ALA A 79 -2.86 -4.85 1.75
CA ALA A 79 -2.53 -5.95 0.85
C ALA A 79 -2.87 -7.33 1.42
N GLN A 80 -2.78 -7.53 2.74
CA GLN A 80 -3.12 -8.79 3.39
C GLN A 80 -4.59 -9.22 3.19
N TYR A 81 -5.48 -8.25 2.99
CA TYR A 81 -6.91 -8.47 2.84
C TYR A 81 -7.35 -8.71 1.40
N ILE A 82 -6.52 -8.35 0.40
CA ILE A 82 -6.86 -8.46 -1.03
C ILE A 82 -7.14 -9.90 -1.46
N LYS A 83 -6.54 -10.86 -0.77
CA LYS A 83 -6.72 -12.29 -1.06
C LYS A 83 -7.98 -12.88 -0.41
N PHE A 84 -8.66 -12.13 0.44
CA PHE A 84 -9.91 -12.57 1.06
C PHE A 84 -11.10 -12.25 0.18
N ASN A 85 -12.11 -13.12 0.23
CA ASN A 85 -13.38 -12.85 -0.45
C ASN A 85 -14.19 -11.80 0.33
N LEU A 86 -15.02 -11.06 -0.40
CA LEU A 86 -15.83 -9.98 0.17
C LEU A 86 -16.72 -10.44 1.35
N PRO A 87 -17.39 -11.60 1.31
CA PRO A 87 -18.19 -12.07 2.45
C PRO A 87 -17.37 -12.29 3.73
N LEU A 88 -16.13 -12.77 3.63
CA LEU A 88 -15.25 -12.92 4.78
C LEU A 88 -14.88 -11.56 5.36
N LEU A 89 -14.55 -10.58 4.51
CA LEU A 89 -14.24 -9.22 4.94
C LEU A 89 -15.44 -8.55 5.64
N GLU A 90 -16.64 -8.70 5.08
CA GLU A 90 -17.88 -8.23 5.70
C GLU A 90 -18.09 -8.86 7.08
N LYS A 91 -17.80 -10.16 7.22
CA LYS A 91 -17.90 -10.85 8.53
C LYS A 91 -16.85 -10.39 9.53
N ILE A 92 -15.63 -10.09 9.09
CA ILE A 92 -14.59 -9.51 9.95
C ILE A 92 -15.04 -8.13 10.42
N LEU A 93 -15.50 -7.26 9.52
CA LEU A 93 -16.01 -5.92 9.85
C LEU A 93 -17.19 -5.98 10.82
N GLN A 94 -18.15 -6.88 10.56
CA GLN A 94 -19.30 -7.08 11.45
C GLN A 94 -18.84 -7.41 12.87
N ARG A 95 -17.91 -8.37 13.03
CA ARG A 95 -17.41 -8.76 14.36
C ARG A 95 -16.63 -7.67 15.07
N LEU A 96 -15.85 -6.87 14.32
CA LEU A 96 -15.11 -5.74 14.88
C LEU A 96 -16.08 -4.68 15.41
N ASN A 97 -17.13 -4.34 14.66
CA ASN A 97 -18.15 -3.39 15.10
C ASN A 97 -18.90 -3.89 16.34
N GLU A 98 -19.27 -5.18 16.37
CA GLU A 98 -19.92 -5.79 17.53
C GLU A 98 -19.03 -5.78 18.79
N GLU A 99 -17.72 -5.94 18.64
CA GLU A 99 -16.77 -5.83 19.76
C GLU A 99 -16.60 -4.38 20.21
N GLU A 100 -16.45 -3.44 19.28
CA GLU A 100 -16.34 -2.02 19.59
C GLU A 100 -17.55 -1.53 20.38
N GLU A 101 -18.77 -1.89 19.95
CA GLU A 101 -20.00 -1.53 20.65
C GLU A 101 -20.06 -2.12 22.07
N ARG A 102 -19.60 -3.37 22.25
CA ARG A 102 -19.49 -3.98 23.59
C ARG A 102 -18.52 -3.23 24.49
N GLU A 103 -17.35 -2.87 23.99
CA GLU A 103 -16.35 -2.17 24.81
C GLU A 103 -16.79 -0.74 25.15
N ILE A 104 -17.45 -0.04 24.22
CA ILE A 104 -18.09 1.26 24.50
C ILE A 104 -19.10 1.12 25.63
N GLN A 105 -20.01 0.14 25.54
CA GLN A 105 -21.04 -0.06 26.56
C GLN A 105 -20.43 -0.40 27.92
N ARG A 106 -19.46 -1.31 27.99
CA ARG A 106 -18.73 -1.62 29.23
C ARG A 106 -18.05 -0.40 29.82
N THR A 107 -17.42 0.42 29.00
CA THR A 107 -16.76 1.66 29.45
C THR A 107 -17.78 2.61 30.06
N VAL A 108 -18.91 2.83 29.39
CA VAL A 108 -20.00 3.68 29.88
C VAL A 108 -20.54 3.19 31.22
N ASP A 109 -20.76 1.89 31.37
CA ASP A 109 -21.30 1.31 32.60
C ASP A 109 -20.29 1.42 33.76
N ASN A 110 -19.01 1.16 33.52
CA ASN A 110 -17.95 1.36 34.51
C ASN A 110 -17.86 2.82 35.02
N TYR A 111 -18.02 3.80 34.13
CA TYR A 111 -18.05 5.21 34.53
C TYR A 111 -19.29 5.57 35.34
N LYS A 112 -20.47 5.04 34.98
CA LYS A 112 -21.71 5.25 35.75
C LYS A 112 -21.60 4.66 37.16
N ASP A 113 -21.09 3.44 37.28
CA ASP A 113 -20.91 2.74 38.55
C ASP A 113 -19.90 3.49 39.45
N SER A 114 -18.80 3.94 38.85
CA SER A 114 -17.83 4.78 39.56
C SER A 114 -18.48 6.07 40.07
N LEU A 115 -19.18 6.82 39.22
CA LEU A 115 -19.87 8.06 39.61
C LEU A 115 -20.95 7.85 40.69
N ALA A 116 -21.63 6.71 40.68
CA ALA A 116 -22.57 6.34 41.74
C ALA A 116 -21.84 6.08 43.07
N CYS A 117 -20.68 5.42 43.02
CA CYS A 117 -19.85 5.13 44.19
C CYS A 117 -19.22 6.39 44.83
N TRP A 118 -18.93 7.43 44.04
CA TRP A 118 -18.43 8.73 44.53
C TRP A 118 -19.54 9.68 45.03
N LYS A 119 -20.83 9.32 44.88
CA LYS A 119 -21.98 10.10 45.37
C LYS A 119 -22.54 9.60 46.71
N LEU A 120 -21.95 8.55 47.29
CA LEU A 120 -22.16 8.09 48.67
C LEU A 120 -21.02 8.57 49.56
#